data_AF-A0A7V0TLY0-F1
#
_entry.id   AF-A0A7V0TLY0-F1
#
_cell.length_a   1.000
_cell.length_b   1.000
_cell.length_c   1.000
_cell.angle_alpha   90.00
_cell.angle_beta   90.00
_cell.angle_gamma   90.00
#
_symmetry.space_group_name_H-M   'P 1'
#
loop_
_entity.id
_entity.type
_entity.pdbx_description
1 polymer ?
#
loop_
_entity_poly.entity_id
_entity_poly.type
_entity_poly.pdbx_seq_one_letter_code
_entity_poly.pdbx_strand_id
1 'polypeptide(L)'
;MLFRKLFTMKKRLFSSVCCMLLISCVYAGQNAGWEEWIIPGTWGMSHYQEPQMPDKPDKKFRVYPNPVQDEMKIVYDLKEETPVMMEVRDITGKKVMDENLERLKGESELTVNLSGLRKGIYFIKFYSTEPLLYEIVKIQKL
;
A
#
# COMPACT_ATOMS: atom_id res chain seq x y z
N MET A 1 -25.70 -52.38 -8.71
CA MET A 1 -25.75 -51.65 -7.41
C MET A 1 -25.32 -50.21 -7.71
N LEU A 2 -26.20 -49.28 -8.13
CA LEU A 2 -27.21 -48.54 -7.34
C LEU A 2 -26.55 -47.97 -6.07
N PHE A 3 -26.29 -46.66 -5.91
CA PHE A 3 -27.26 -45.57 -5.89
C PHE A 3 -26.61 -44.19 -6.16
N ARG A 4 -27.23 -43.41 -7.06
CA ARG A 4 -27.30 -41.95 -7.01
C ARG A 4 -28.05 -41.54 -5.74
N LYS A 5 -27.65 -40.44 -5.07
CA LYS A 5 -28.61 -39.54 -4.43
C LYS A 5 -28.18 -38.08 -4.63
N LEU A 6 -28.93 -37.42 -5.51
CA LEU A 6 -29.15 -35.99 -5.48
C LEU A 6 -29.73 -35.59 -4.12
N PHE A 7 -29.32 -34.44 -3.59
CA PHE A 7 -30.23 -33.61 -2.82
C PHE A 7 -30.04 -32.15 -3.24
N THR A 8 -30.94 -31.71 -4.10
CA THR A 8 -31.27 -30.30 -4.34
C THR A 8 -32.22 -29.86 -3.23
N MET A 9 -32.12 -28.59 -2.80
CA MET A 9 -33.14 -27.72 -2.16
C MET A 9 -32.37 -26.69 -1.32
N LYS A 10 -32.70 -25.40 -1.23
CA LYS A 10 -33.70 -24.53 -1.86
C LYS A 10 -33.34 -23.12 -1.36
N LYS A 11 -33.44 -22.14 -2.26
CA LYS A 11 -33.23 -20.71 -1.99
C LYS A 11 -34.05 -20.22 -0.78
N ARG A 12 -33.48 -19.32 0.04
CA ARG A 12 -34.18 -18.09 0.46
C ARG A 12 -33.23 -17.02 0.99
N LEU A 13 -33.42 -15.83 0.43
CA LEU A 13 -32.81 -14.55 0.78
C LEU A 13 -33.03 -14.19 2.26
N PHE A 14 -32.08 -13.45 2.84
CA PHE A 14 -32.23 -12.22 3.66
C PHE A 14 -30.81 -11.94 4.22
N SER A 15 -30.13 -10.90 3.72
CA SER A 15 -30.07 -9.57 4.36
C SER A 15 -28.96 -9.48 5.42
N SER A 16 -27.94 -8.70 5.06
CA SER A 16 -27.11 -7.85 5.95
C SER A 16 -26.35 -8.54 7.10
N VAL A 17 -25.05 -8.25 7.14
CA VAL A 17 -24.08 -8.60 8.21
C VAL A 17 -23.55 -10.03 8.16
N CYS A 18 -22.63 -10.30 7.24
CA CYS A 18 -21.72 -11.44 7.31
C CYS A 18 -20.32 -10.99 6.81
N CYS A 19 -19.64 -10.20 7.64
CA CYS A 19 -18.26 -9.75 7.39
C CYS A 19 -17.38 -9.99 8.62
N MET A 20 -17.63 -11.08 9.34
CA MET A 20 -16.66 -11.64 10.28
C MET A 20 -16.80 -13.16 10.24
N LEU A 21 -15.66 -13.85 10.34
CA LEU A 21 -15.46 -15.30 10.33
C LEU A 21 -15.06 -15.91 8.98
N LEU A 22 -13.85 -15.58 8.51
CA LEU A 22 -12.92 -16.55 7.90
C LEU A 22 -11.46 -16.17 8.21
N ILE A 23 -11.07 -16.23 9.49
CA ILE A 23 -9.68 -16.53 9.87
C ILE A 23 -9.75 -17.69 10.86
N SER A 24 -9.73 -18.91 10.34
CA SER A 24 -9.24 -20.08 11.06
C SER A 24 -8.93 -21.17 10.04
N CYS A 25 -7.69 -21.17 9.56
CA CYS A 25 -7.13 -22.35 8.95
C CYS A 25 -5.77 -22.61 9.62
N VAL A 26 -5.84 -23.47 10.64
CA VAL A 26 -4.80 -24.42 11.06
C VAL A 26 -3.49 -23.82 11.59
N TYR A 27 -3.49 -23.50 12.89
CA TYR A 27 -2.36 -23.84 13.76
C TYR A 27 -2.85 -24.90 14.74
N ALA A 28 -2.81 -26.16 14.30
CA ALA A 28 -3.01 -27.30 15.17
C ALA A 28 -1.67 -27.60 15.87
N GLY A 29 -1.50 -27.05 17.06
CA GLY A 29 -0.42 -27.38 17.98
C GLY A 29 -1.00 -27.34 19.39
N GLN A 30 -1.27 -28.51 19.95
CA GLN A 30 -1.90 -28.72 21.25
C GLN A 30 -1.14 -27.97 22.35
N ASN A 31 -1.86 -27.33 23.29
CA ASN A 31 -1.71 -27.51 24.74
C ASN A 31 -2.70 -26.62 25.51
N ALA A 32 -3.64 -27.29 26.19
CA ALA A 32 -4.19 -27.03 27.52
C ALA A 32 -4.68 -25.62 27.93
N GLY A 33 -5.95 -25.58 28.37
CA GLY A 33 -6.36 -24.81 29.55
C GLY A 33 -7.18 -23.56 29.28
N TRP A 34 -8.51 -23.72 29.21
CA TRP A 34 -9.47 -22.62 29.37
C TRP A 34 -10.05 -22.75 30.78
N GLU A 35 -9.38 -22.15 31.75
CA GLU A 35 -10.03 -21.68 32.96
C GLU A 35 -9.72 -20.19 33.10
N GLU A 36 -10.75 -19.37 32.91
CA GLU A 36 -10.75 -17.97 33.29
C GLU A 36 -10.78 -17.85 34.81
N TRP A 37 -9.83 -17.10 35.37
CA TRP A 37 -10.07 -16.28 36.55
C TRP A 37 -9.73 -14.84 36.20
N ILE A 38 -10.69 -14.10 35.64
CA ILE A 38 -10.63 -12.64 35.68
C ILE A 38 -10.92 -12.24 37.13
N ILE A 39 -9.88 -11.86 37.88
CA ILE A 39 -10.02 -11.33 39.23
C ILE A 39 -10.64 -9.91 39.12
N PRO A 40 -11.79 -9.63 39.77
CA PRO A 40 -12.32 -8.28 39.81
C PRO A 40 -11.44 -7.42 40.72
N GLY A 41 -10.53 -6.63 40.15
CA GLY A 41 -9.82 -5.58 40.91
C GLY A 41 -8.32 -5.39 40.67
N THR A 42 -7.67 -6.03 39.69
CA THR A 42 -6.25 -5.74 39.40
C THR A 42 -6.09 -4.81 38.19
N TRP A 43 -6.04 -3.49 38.47
CA TRP A 43 -5.41 -2.50 37.59
C TRP A 43 -3.89 -2.72 37.61
N GLY A 44 -3.43 -3.80 36.96
CA GLY A 44 -2.06 -3.93 36.52
C GLY A 44 -2.00 -3.42 35.10
N MET A 45 -1.50 -2.20 34.90
CA MET A 45 -1.24 -1.64 33.58
C MET A 45 -0.39 -2.64 32.79
N SER A 46 -0.99 -3.34 31.83
CA SER A 46 -0.20 -3.98 30.80
C SER A 46 0.56 -2.85 30.11
N HIS A 47 1.89 -2.87 30.22
CA HIS A 47 2.71 -2.13 29.28
C HIS A 47 2.41 -2.74 27.92
N TYR A 48 1.46 -2.14 27.21
CA TYR A 48 1.29 -2.34 25.79
C TYR A 48 2.60 -1.86 25.16
N GLN A 49 3.55 -2.78 24.98
CA GLN A 49 4.65 -2.53 24.08
C GLN A 49 4.03 -2.54 22.69
N GLU A 50 3.85 -1.34 22.12
CA GLU A 50 3.43 -1.19 20.75
C GLU A 50 4.35 -2.07 19.88
N PRO A 51 3.80 -2.99 19.06
CA PRO A 51 4.60 -3.78 18.15
C PRO A 51 5.52 -2.83 17.39
N GLN A 52 6.83 -3.06 17.45
CA GLN A 52 7.77 -2.26 16.67
C GLN A 52 7.47 -2.57 15.21
N MET A 53 6.71 -1.68 14.56
CA MET A 53 6.49 -1.78 13.13
C MET A 53 7.87 -1.71 12.46
N PRO A 54 8.13 -2.55 11.44
CA PRO A 54 9.35 -2.41 10.68
C PRO A 54 9.49 -0.95 10.26
N ASP A 55 10.68 -0.38 10.47
CA ASP A 55 10.95 1.01 10.16
C ASP A 55 10.39 1.34 8.79
N LYS A 56 9.58 2.40 8.72
CA LYS A 56 8.98 2.85 7.46
C LYS A 56 10.11 2.92 6.43
N PRO A 57 10.00 2.23 5.28
CA PRO A 57 11.08 2.18 4.33
C PRO A 57 11.48 3.60 3.93
N ASP A 58 12.79 3.85 3.93
CA ASP A 58 13.34 5.14 3.52
C ASP A 58 12.79 5.52 2.15
N LYS A 59 12.26 6.74 2.05
CA LYS A 59 11.77 7.28 0.78
C LYS A 59 12.94 7.48 -0.15
N LYS A 60 12.91 6.80 -1.29
CA LYS A 60 13.95 6.90 -2.32
C LYS A 60 13.75 8.13 -3.18
N PHE A 61 12.52 8.65 -3.26
CA PHE A 61 12.18 9.83 -4.07
C PHE A 61 11.61 10.96 -3.20
N ARG A 62 12.16 12.16 -3.39
CA ARG A 62 11.70 13.41 -2.79
C ARG A 62 11.31 14.36 -3.90
N VAL A 63 10.20 15.06 -3.72
CA VAL A 63 9.61 15.87 -4.79
C VAL A 63 9.30 17.26 -4.26
N TYR A 64 9.80 18.30 -4.93
CA TYR A 64 9.64 19.69 -4.52
C TYR A 64 9.65 20.65 -5.73
N PRO A 65 9.04 21.84 -5.62
CA PRO A 65 8.17 22.25 -4.53
C PRO A 65 6.84 21.49 -4.59
N ASN A 66 6.21 21.30 -3.43
CA ASN A 66 4.82 20.86 -3.34
C ASN A 66 4.11 21.79 -2.36
N PRO A 67 3.17 22.65 -2.80
CA PRO A 67 2.57 22.71 -4.14
C PRO A 67 3.49 23.17 -5.28
N VAL A 68 3.21 22.73 -6.51
CA VAL A 68 4.00 23.02 -7.72
C VAL A 68 3.25 23.94 -8.68
N GLN A 69 3.96 24.89 -9.31
CA GLN A 69 3.47 25.63 -10.47
C GLN A 69 3.80 24.86 -11.73
N ASP A 70 4.84 25.22 -12.49
CA ASP A 70 5.05 24.61 -13.81
C ASP A 70 6.20 23.62 -13.85
N GLU A 71 7.18 23.74 -12.97
CA GLU A 71 8.35 22.87 -12.93
C GLU A 71 8.54 22.28 -11.53
N MET A 72 8.90 21.00 -11.51
CA MET A 72 9.08 20.21 -10.31
C MET A 72 10.45 19.53 -10.35
N LYS A 73 11.13 19.51 -9.21
CA LYS A 73 12.36 18.75 -9.00
C LYS A 73 12.06 17.45 -8.28
N ILE A 74 12.70 16.39 -8.77
CA ILE A 74 12.69 15.05 -8.18
C ILE A 74 14.12 14.75 -7.77
N VAL A 75 14.35 14.64 -6.46
CA VAL A 75 15.61 14.15 -5.91
C VAL A 75 15.45 12.68 -5.57
N TYR A 76 16.41 11.88 -5.99
CA TYR A 76 16.45 10.45 -5.69
C TYR A 76 17.80 10.06 -5.12
N ASP A 77 17.79 8.99 -4.32
CA ASP A 77 19.00 8.30 -3.87
C ASP A 77 18.82 6.80 -4.09
N LEU A 78 19.53 6.26 -5.08
CA LEU A 78 19.46 4.86 -5.48
C LEU A 78 20.83 4.20 -5.34
N LYS A 79 20.91 3.20 -4.45
CA LYS A 79 22.14 2.44 -4.19
C LYS A 79 22.68 1.70 -5.41
N GLU A 80 21.78 1.28 -6.29
CA GLU A 80 22.07 0.49 -7.49
C GLU A 80 21.43 1.12 -8.72
N GLU A 81 22.01 0.83 -9.86
CA GLU A 81 21.54 1.32 -11.15
C GLU A 81 20.18 0.68 -11.49
N THR A 82 19.13 1.48 -11.47
CA THR A 82 17.73 1.02 -11.57
C THR A 82 17.03 1.69 -12.76
N PRO A 83 16.44 0.95 -13.71
CA PRO A 83 15.57 1.54 -14.73
C PRO A 83 14.24 1.95 -14.09
N VAL A 84 13.89 3.24 -14.10
CA VAL A 84 12.71 3.75 -13.36
C VAL A 84 11.66 4.28 -14.31
N MET A 85 10.47 3.69 -14.30
CA MET A 85 9.32 4.26 -14.99
C MET A 85 8.60 5.24 -14.06
N MET A 86 8.42 6.47 -14.52
CA MET A 86 7.61 7.48 -13.86
C MET A 86 6.25 7.58 -14.55
N GLU A 87 5.18 7.56 -13.77
CA GLU A 87 3.83 7.75 -14.26
C GLU A 87 3.09 8.79 -13.40
N VAL A 88 2.45 9.75 -14.03
CA VAL A 88 1.61 10.75 -13.36
C VAL A 88 0.15 10.47 -13.65
N ARG A 89 -0.65 10.36 -12.59
CA ARG A 89 -2.09 10.14 -12.65
C ARG A 89 -2.85 11.24 -11.93
N ASP A 90 -4.02 11.60 -12.44
CA ASP A 90 -4.92 12.49 -11.72
C ASP A 90 -5.64 11.76 -10.57
N ILE A 91 -6.44 12.50 -9.79
CA ILE A 91 -7.22 11.96 -8.67
C ILE A 91 -8.25 10.88 -9.08
N THR A 92 -8.64 10.83 -10.36
CA THR A 92 -9.54 9.80 -10.89
C THR A 92 -8.80 8.54 -11.33
N GLY A 93 -7.46 8.56 -11.28
CA GLY A 93 -6.59 7.47 -11.71
C GLY A 93 -6.24 7.49 -13.21
N LYS A 94 -6.68 8.51 -13.95
CA LYS A 94 -6.36 8.68 -15.37
C LYS A 94 -4.87 9.02 -15.52
N LYS A 95 -4.16 8.26 -16.36
CA LYS A 95 -2.77 8.55 -16.74
C LYS A 95 -2.74 9.84 -17.58
N VAL A 96 -1.97 10.82 -17.11
CA VAL A 96 -1.79 12.12 -17.80
C VAL A 96 -0.40 12.30 -18.39
N MET A 97 0.60 11.58 -17.85
CA MET A 97 1.98 11.61 -18.31
C MET A 97 2.67 10.31 -17.92
N ASP A 98 3.60 9.84 -18.74
CA ASP A 98 4.55 8.80 -18.40
C ASP A 98 5.89 9.07 -19.06
N GLU A 99 6.95 8.72 -18.36
CA GLU A 99 8.32 8.96 -18.77
C GLU A 99 9.20 7.82 -18.28
N ASN A 100 10.02 7.30 -19.19
CA ASN A 100 11.06 6.35 -18.84
C ASN A 100 12.27 7.15 -18.37
N LEU A 101 12.42 7.31 -17.06
CA LEU A 101 13.64 7.83 -16.48
C LEU A 101 14.66 6.70 -16.68
N GLU A 102 15.73 6.97 -17.40
CA GLU A 102 16.76 6.00 -17.76
C GLU A 102 17.32 5.23 -16.54
N ARG A 103 18.42 4.50 -16.70
CA ARG A 103 19.03 3.77 -15.59
C ARG A 103 19.60 4.76 -14.54
N LEU A 104 18.81 5.08 -13.52
CA LEU A 104 19.14 6.03 -12.46
C LEU A 104 20.05 5.38 -11.42
N LYS A 105 21.05 6.10 -10.92
CA LYS A 105 21.99 5.62 -9.90
C LYS A 105 22.51 6.77 -9.05
N GLY A 106 22.76 6.50 -7.76
CA GLY A 106 23.32 7.45 -6.81
C GLY A 106 22.31 8.52 -6.37
N GLU A 107 22.83 9.56 -5.72
CA GLU A 107 22.07 10.76 -5.35
C GLU A 107 22.15 11.80 -6.47
N SER A 108 20.99 12.19 -7.02
CA SER A 108 20.92 13.20 -8.09
C SER A 108 19.52 13.83 -8.17
N GLU A 109 19.35 14.83 -9.03
CA GLU A 109 18.09 15.53 -9.28
C GLU A 109 17.69 15.55 -10.75
N LEU A 110 16.38 15.51 -11.00
CA LEU A 110 15.76 15.64 -12.32
C LEU A 110 14.68 16.72 -12.26
N THR A 111 14.50 17.45 -13.35
CA THR A 111 13.45 18.47 -13.48
C THR A 111 12.38 18.01 -14.44
N VAL A 112 11.13 18.08 -14.03
CA VAL A 112 9.96 17.65 -14.80
C VAL A 112 9.04 18.84 -15.02
N ASN A 113 8.64 19.03 -16.28
CA ASN A 113 7.72 20.09 -16.67
C ASN A 113 6.27 19.60 -16.57
N LEU A 114 5.45 20.31 -15.79
CA LEU A 114 4.04 20.05 -15.52
C LEU A 114 3.12 21.18 -16.03
N SER A 115 3.64 22.10 -16.86
CA SER A 115 2.88 23.26 -17.37
C SER A 115 1.62 22.88 -18.13
N GLY A 116 1.60 21.71 -18.79
CA GLY A 116 0.44 21.19 -19.51
C GLY A 116 -0.68 20.62 -18.61
N LEU A 117 -0.47 20.53 -17.30
CA LEU A 117 -1.43 19.96 -16.35
C LEU A 117 -2.33 21.04 -15.75
N ARG A 118 -3.61 20.70 -15.57
CA ARG A 118 -4.57 21.56 -14.89
C ARG A 118 -4.31 21.61 -13.39
N LYS A 119 -4.79 22.65 -12.72
CA LYS A 119 -4.75 22.77 -11.25
C LYS A 119 -5.47 21.58 -10.61
N GLY A 120 -4.87 20.96 -9.59
CA GLY A 120 -5.46 19.79 -8.96
C GLY A 120 -4.47 18.93 -8.16
N ILE A 121 -4.95 17.76 -7.74
CA ILE A 121 -4.15 16.76 -7.03
C ILE A 121 -3.76 15.66 -8.01
N TYR A 122 -2.47 15.30 -7.97
CA TYR A 122 -1.90 14.26 -8.80
C TYR A 122 -1.10 13.28 -7.95
N PHE A 123 -0.97 12.06 -8.47
CA PHE A 123 -0.13 11.01 -7.91
C PHE A 123 0.95 10.67 -8.91
N ILE A 124 2.20 10.78 -8.49
CA ILE A 124 3.37 10.33 -9.24
C ILE A 124 3.74 8.96 -8.71
N LYS A 125 3.86 8.00 -9.62
CA LYS A 125 4.25 6.64 -9.33
C LYS A 125 5.60 6.37 -9.97
N PHE A 126 6.58 5.97 -9.16
CA PHE A 126 7.87 5.47 -9.59
C PHE A 126 7.88 3.95 -9.43
N TYR A 127 8.21 3.22 -10.48
CA TYR A 127 8.29 1.76 -10.39
C TYR A 127 9.38 1.15 -11.27
N SER A 128 9.93 0.05 -10.78
CA SER A 128 10.90 -0.78 -11.48
C SER A 128 10.71 -2.25 -11.08
N THR A 129 11.00 -3.15 -12.01
CA THR A 129 10.95 -4.60 -11.77
C THR A 129 12.27 -5.13 -11.20
N GLU A 130 13.41 -4.56 -11.61
CA GLU A 130 14.74 -5.06 -11.29
C GLU A 130 15.74 -3.90 -11.14
N PRO A 131 16.12 -3.52 -9.91
CA PRO A 131 15.58 -3.99 -8.62
C PRO A 131 14.12 -3.57 -8.39
N LEU A 132 13.39 -4.34 -7.56
CA LEU A 132 12.01 -4.03 -7.22
C LEU A 132 11.91 -2.66 -6.53
N LEU A 133 11.17 -1.75 -7.15
CA LEU A 133 10.92 -0.41 -6.66
C LEU A 133 9.44 -0.08 -6.90
N TYR A 134 8.78 0.47 -5.89
CA TYR A 134 7.44 1.01 -6.02
C TYR A 134 7.24 2.13 -5.00
N GLU A 135 7.12 3.37 -5.48
CA GLU A 135 6.86 4.52 -4.62
C GLU A 135 5.79 5.42 -5.26
N ILE A 136 4.86 5.91 -4.44
CA ILE A 136 3.84 6.87 -4.86
C ILE A 136 4.01 8.16 -4.06
N VAL A 137 4.06 9.29 -4.77
CA VAL A 137 4.13 10.62 -4.19
C VAL A 137 2.93 11.44 -4.62
N LYS A 138 2.18 11.97 -3.65
CA LYS A 138 1.11 12.94 -3.89
C LYS A 138 1.72 14.33 -4.12
N ILE A 139 1.29 15.00 -5.18
CA ILE A 139 1.61 16.41 -5.45
C ILE A 139 0.34 17.24 -5.64
N GLN A 140 0.45 18.54 -5.42
CA GLN A 140 -0.61 19.51 -5.69
C GLN A 140 -0.13 20.52 -6.75
N LYS A 141 -0.79 20.54 -7.92
CA LYS A 141 -0.58 21.51 -9.00
C LYS A 141 -1.42 22.76 -8.75
N LEU A 142 -0.77 23.92 -8.80
CA LEU A 142 -1.36 25.25 -8.67
C LEU A 142 -1.78 25.87 -9.99
#